data_AF-A0A1Y4R3C6-F1
#
_entry.id   AF-A0A1Y4R3C6-F1
#
_cell.length_a   1.000
_cell.length_b   1.000
_cell.length_c   1.000
_cell.angle_alpha   90.00
_cell.angle_beta   90.00
_cell.angle_gamma   90.00
#
_symmetry.space_group_name_H-M   'P 1'
#
loop_
_entity.id
_entity.type
_entity.pdbx_description
1 polymer ?
#
loop_
_entity_poly.entity_id
_entity_poly.type
_entity_poly.pdbx_seq_one_letter_code
_entity_poly.pdbx_strand_id
1 'polypeptide(L)'
;MILFYEKNISFQYQVIPSLLFLSIIISDDRYSEVSKMDQFLSECQYEILYQWLKHHLPNGFIDSKNEWAHSLTTSYKQYHIEVSFYDNGVIEETINDTSNGDVVYYIHFLFLNFNQSVKILKDFLIYLKSLTIQKKNILICCSCGLTSSLFAEKLEENFKKQHMNVHIEACDIHTLANKSSNYELVLLTPQVHYYKPQLLQLIDKPIITIPTTDYACHNYNHIISIIDSYLLKEDI
;
A
#
# COMPACT_ATOMS: atom_id res chain seq x y z
N MET A 1 8.32 -19.33 -59.82
CA MET A 1 8.07 -17.90 -59.59
C MET A 1 7.14 -17.42 -60.70
N ILE A 2 5.84 -17.59 -60.47
CA ILE A 2 4.69 -17.32 -61.36
C ILE A 2 4.45 -15.80 -61.34
N LEU A 3 4.60 -15.10 -62.47
CA LEU A 3 3.57 -14.40 -63.28
C LEU A 3 2.78 -13.30 -62.54
N PHE A 4 2.29 -12.17 -63.08
CA PHE A 4 1.88 -11.67 -64.41
C PHE A 4 1.97 -10.10 -64.33
N TYR A 5 2.48 -9.38 -65.33
CA TYR A 5 1.77 -8.81 -66.50
C TYR A 5 0.91 -7.58 -66.20
N GLU A 6 1.42 -6.42 -66.59
CA GLU A 6 0.66 -5.17 -66.74
C GLU A 6 -0.25 -5.22 -67.98
N LYS A 7 -1.51 -4.81 -67.83
CA LYS A 7 -2.17 -3.91 -68.80
C LYS A 7 -3.49 -3.34 -68.25
N ASN A 8 -3.49 -2.02 -68.10
CA ASN A 8 -4.56 -1.01 -68.27
C ASN A 8 -6.04 -1.46 -68.33
N ILE A 9 -6.91 -0.78 -67.57
CA ILE A 9 -7.86 0.23 -68.07
C ILE A 9 -8.65 0.88 -66.89
N SER A 10 -8.69 2.21 -66.97
CA SER A 10 -9.38 3.28 -66.22
C SER A 10 -10.65 3.01 -65.40
N PHE A 11 -10.86 3.79 -64.32
CA PHE A 11 -12.07 4.60 -64.14
C PHE A 11 -11.78 5.86 -63.28
N GLN A 12 -12.27 7.01 -63.75
CA GLN A 12 -12.13 8.35 -63.15
C GLN A 12 -12.80 8.44 -61.77
N TYR A 13 -12.18 9.15 -60.83
CA TYR A 13 -12.95 9.93 -59.84
C TYR A 13 -12.33 11.31 -59.62
N GLN A 14 -13.25 12.25 -59.54
CA GLN A 14 -13.16 13.70 -59.63
C GLN A 14 -12.63 14.30 -58.31
N VAL A 15 -11.89 15.40 -58.42
CA VAL A 15 -11.33 16.19 -57.32
C VAL A 15 -12.44 16.63 -56.35
N ILE A 16 -12.37 16.22 -55.07
CA ILE A 16 -13.21 16.76 -53.98
C ILE A 16 -12.35 17.65 -53.08
N PRO A 17 -12.76 18.89 -52.77
CA PRO A 17 -11.95 19.90 -52.08
C PRO A 17 -11.87 19.62 -50.57
N SER A 18 -10.98 18.72 -50.14
CA SER A 18 -10.74 18.44 -48.72
C SER A 18 -9.68 19.36 -48.08
N LEU A 19 -8.91 20.09 -48.86
CA LEU A 19 -7.83 20.96 -48.35
C LEU A 19 -8.29 22.38 -47.95
N LEU A 20 -9.49 22.81 -48.33
CA LEU A 20 -10.08 24.08 -47.88
C LEU A 20 -10.88 23.97 -46.58
N PHE A 21 -11.24 22.75 -46.16
CA PHE A 21 -11.90 22.52 -44.86
C PHE A 21 -10.89 22.45 -43.70
N LEU A 22 -9.64 22.05 -43.97
CA LEU A 22 -8.62 21.97 -42.92
C LEU A 22 -8.05 23.34 -42.53
N SER A 23 -8.04 24.31 -43.44
CA SER A 23 -7.56 25.66 -43.14
C SER A 23 -8.58 26.51 -42.37
N ILE A 24 -9.87 26.14 -42.37
CA ILE A 24 -10.93 26.84 -41.62
C ILE A 24 -11.02 26.35 -40.16
N ILE A 25 -10.64 25.10 -39.88
CA ILE A 25 -10.66 24.55 -38.50
C ILE A 25 -9.51 25.11 -37.64
N ILE A 26 -8.43 25.61 -38.26
CA ILE A 26 -7.26 26.16 -37.54
C ILE A 26 -7.49 27.62 -37.08
N SER A 27 -8.67 28.19 -37.33
CA SER A 27 -9.04 29.56 -36.93
C SER A 27 -10.25 29.62 -35.99
N ASP A 28 -10.62 28.51 -35.35
CA ASP A 28 -11.70 28.47 -34.36
C ASP A 28 -11.10 28.56 -32.95
N ASP A 29 -11.16 29.73 -32.33
CA ASP A 29 -10.67 30.01 -30.97
C ASP A 29 -11.13 28.94 -29.94
N ARG A 30 -12.26 28.29 -30.20
CA ARG A 30 -12.84 27.22 -29.39
C ARG A 30 -11.95 25.98 -29.27
N TYR A 31 -11.19 25.60 -30.30
CA TYR A 31 -10.24 24.47 -30.19
C TYR A 31 -9.01 24.84 -29.34
N SER A 32 -8.58 26.12 -29.38
CA SER A 32 -7.55 26.63 -28.49
C SER A 32 -8.03 26.69 -27.03
N GLU A 33 -9.30 27.04 -26.83
CA GLU A 33 -9.93 27.09 -25.50
C GLU A 33 -10.14 25.70 -24.90
N VAL A 34 -10.54 24.71 -25.70
CA VAL A 34 -10.66 23.31 -25.25
C VAL A 34 -9.29 22.77 -24.82
N SER A 35 -8.23 23.02 -25.61
CA SER A 35 -6.86 22.62 -25.23
C SER A 35 -6.35 23.31 -23.97
N LYS A 36 -6.72 24.58 -23.74
CA LYS A 36 -6.39 25.33 -22.52
C LYS A 36 -7.18 24.84 -21.31
N MET A 37 -8.45 24.48 -21.51
CA MET A 37 -9.30 23.90 -20.47
C MET A 37 -8.76 22.53 -20.04
N ASP A 38 -8.40 21.66 -20.99
CA ASP A 38 -7.83 20.35 -20.68
C ASP A 38 -6.49 20.47 -19.92
N GLN A 39 -5.66 21.44 -20.32
CA GLN A 39 -4.42 21.74 -19.60
C GLN A 39 -4.70 22.24 -18.17
N PHE A 40 -5.58 23.23 -18.01
CA PHE A 40 -5.98 23.75 -16.69
C PHE A 40 -6.56 22.66 -15.77
N LEU A 41 -7.40 21.79 -16.32
CA LEU A 41 -7.97 20.66 -15.57
C LEU A 41 -6.89 19.66 -15.16
N SER A 42 -5.92 19.38 -16.03
CA SER A 42 -4.77 18.52 -15.71
C SER A 42 -3.92 19.12 -14.59
N GLU A 43 -3.63 20.43 -14.65
CA GLU A 43 -2.91 21.15 -13.59
C GLU A 43 -3.66 21.10 -12.25
N CYS A 44 -4.98 21.32 -12.27
CA CYS A 44 -5.81 21.19 -11.07
C CYS A 44 -5.76 19.76 -10.49
N GLN A 45 -5.86 18.74 -11.34
CA GLN A 45 -5.82 17.35 -10.89
C GLN A 45 -4.47 16.96 -10.30
N TYR A 46 -3.38 17.49 -10.85
CA TYR A 46 -2.03 17.27 -10.35
C TYR A 46 -1.85 17.84 -8.94
N GLU A 47 -2.32 19.07 -8.71
CA GLU A 47 -2.34 19.70 -7.38
C GLU A 47 -3.27 18.98 -6.39
N ILE A 48 -4.45 18.55 -6.83
CA ILE A 48 -5.37 17.75 -6.01
C ILE A 48 -4.69 16.43 -5.62
N LEU A 49 -3.92 15.81 -6.52
CA LEU A 49 -3.20 14.57 -6.23
C LEU A 49 -2.12 14.79 -5.17
N TYR A 50 -1.38 15.89 -5.24
CA TYR A 50 -0.41 16.26 -4.20
C TYR A 50 -1.08 16.39 -2.83
N GLN A 51 -2.19 17.13 -2.75
CA GLN A 51 -2.95 17.28 -1.50
C GLN A 51 -3.55 15.96 -1.02
N TRP A 52 -4.03 15.12 -1.95
CA TRP A 52 -4.52 13.78 -1.64
C TRP A 52 -3.42 12.94 -0.99
N LEU A 53 -2.21 12.92 -1.56
CA LEU A 53 -1.08 12.18 -0.99
C LEU A 53 -0.72 12.72 0.39
N LYS A 54 -0.56 14.04 0.53
CA LYS A 54 -0.24 14.71 1.81
C LYS A 54 -1.22 14.34 2.92
N HIS A 55 -2.51 14.20 2.61
CA HIS A 55 -3.52 13.78 3.56
C HIS A 55 -3.44 12.29 3.95
N HIS A 56 -2.95 11.42 3.06
CA HIS A 56 -2.86 9.98 3.30
C HIS A 56 -1.50 9.53 3.85
N LEU A 57 -0.49 10.41 3.84
CA LEU A 57 0.79 10.15 4.47
C LEU A 57 0.67 10.20 6.01
N PRO A 58 1.50 9.41 6.73
CA PRO A 58 1.63 9.54 8.17
C PRO A 58 2.06 10.95 8.60
N ASN A 59 1.81 11.30 9.86
CA ASN A 59 2.33 12.53 10.45
C ASN A 59 3.87 12.56 10.39
N GLY A 60 4.45 13.75 10.20
CA GLY A 60 5.91 13.95 10.22
C GLY A 60 6.57 14.14 8.85
N PHE A 61 5.79 14.12 7.76
CA PHE A 61 6.27 14.59 6.47
C PHE A 61 6.36 16.13 6.46
N ILE A 62 7.50 16.63 5.99
CA ILE A 62 7.78 18.04 5.78
C ILE A 62 7.46 18.37 4.33
N ASP A 63 6.67 19.41 4.16
CA ASP A 63 6.30 19.98 2.87
C ASP A 63 7.36 21.03 2.47
N SER A 64 7.97 20.86 1.29
CA SER A 64 8.97 21.77 0.76
C SER A 64 8.78 22.00 -0.73
N LYS A 65 8.97 23.23 -1.20
CA LYS A 65 8.87 23.59 -2.62
C LYS A 65 10.13 24.32 -3.06
N ASN A 66 10.72 23.85 -4.16
CA ASN A 66 11.85 24.49 -4.83
C ASN A 66 11.42 25.02 -6.21
N GLU A 67 12.38 25.44 -7.04
CA GLU A 67 12.11 26.02 -8.37
C GLU A 67 11.50 25.04 -9.38
N TRP A 68 11.60 23.73 -9.15
CA TRP A 68 11.23 22.70 -10.13
C TRP A 68 10.32 21.60 -9.58
N ALA A 69 10.15 21.54 -8.25
CA ALA A 69 9.43 20.46 -7.58
C ALA A 69 8.78 20.88 -6.26
N HIS A 70 7.68 20.21 -5.96
CA HIS A 70 7.01 20.20 -4.67
C HIS A 70 7.20 18.83 -4.01
N SER A 71 7.89 18.78 -2.88
CA SER A 71 8.34 17.56 -2.25
C SER A 71 7.75 17.36 -0.85
N LEU A 72 7.47 16.09 -0.52
CA LEU A 72 7.07 15.62 0.79
C LEU A 72 8.17 14.69 1.31
N THR A 73 8.84 15.09 2.39
CA THR A 73 10.04 14.38 2.87
C THR A 73 9.93 14.04 4.35
N THR A 74 10.40 12.87 4.76
CA THR A 74 10.56 12.52 6.18
C THR A 74 11.74 11.59 6.40
N SER A 75 12.11 11.40 7.67
CA SER A 75 13.07 10.39 8.08
C SER A 75 12.44 9.48 9.13
N TYR A 76 12.55 8.17 8.93
CA TYR A 76 12.04 7.16 9.85
C TYR A 76 13.09 6.07 10.09
N LYS A 77 13.59 5.97 11.32
CA LYS A 77 14.73 5.12 11.68
C LYS A 77 15.94 5.41 10.76
N GLN A 78 16.44 4.41 10.05
CA GLN A 78 17.52 4.57 9.06
C GLN A 78 17.03 5.01 7.68
N TYR A 79 15.73 5.15 7.44
CA TYR A 79 15.19 5.46 6.13
C TYR A 79 14.97 6.96 5.92
N HIS A 80 15.44 7.47 4.80
CA HIS A 80 15.06 8.77 4.26
C HIS A 80 14.02 8.56 3.16
N ILE A 81 12.86 9.19 3.29
CA ILE A 81 11.70 8.99 2.42
C ILE A 81 11.34 10.32 1.77
N GLU A 82 11.16 10.30 0.45
CA GLU A 82 10.83 11.50 -0.33
C GLU A 82 9.83 11.16 -1.45
N VAL A 83 8.82 12.00 -1.61
CA VAL A 83 7.97 12.01 -2.81
C VAL A 83 8.00 13.42 -3.41
N SER A 84 8.44 13.52 -4.66
CA SER A 84 8.67 14.77 -5.37
C SER A 84 7.78 14.88 -6.60
N PHE A 85 7.01 15.97 -6.68
CA PHE A 85 6.14 16.33 -7.79
C PHE A 85 6.83 17.43 -8.59
N TYR A 86 7.34 17.09 -9.76
CA TYR A 86 8.04 18.02 -10.65
C TYR A 86 7.06 18.80 -11.53
N ASP A 87 7.44 20.02 -11.93
CA ASP A 87 6.61 20.91 -12.76
C ASP A 87 6.31 20.35 -14.17
N ASN A 88 7.12 19.41 -14.64
CA ASN A 88 6.91 18.71 -15.91
C ASN A 88 5.90 17.54 -15.80
N GLY A 89 5.23 17.38 -14.65
CA GLY A 89 4.25 16.33 -14.38
C GLY A 89 4.83 14.99 -13.97
N VAL A 90 6.14 14.89 -13.77
CA VAL A 90 6.78 13.67 -13.24
C VAL A 90 6.61 13.63 -11.72
N ILE A 91 6.24 12.46 -11.21
CA ILE A 91 6.21 12.16 -9.78
C ILE A 91 7.30 11.12 -9.51
N GLU A 92 8.13 11.35 -8.49
CA GLU A 92 9.22 10.47 -8.08
C GLU A 92 9.05 10.09 -6.60
N GLU A 93 9.15 8.81 -6.29
CA GLU A 93 9.03 8.25 -4.95
C GLU A 93 10.34 7.51 -4.62
N THR A 94 10.98 7.89 -3.51
CA THR A 94 12.27 7.33 -3.11
C THR A 94 12.29 6.99 -1.63
N ILE A 95 12.86 5.83 -1.30
CA ILE A 95 13.23 5.46 0.07
C ILE A 95 14.67 4.98 0.07
N ASN A 96 15.53 5.72 0.76
CA ASN A 96 16.95 5.42 0.88
C ASN A 96 17.27 4.93 2.29
N ASP A 97 18.02 3.84 2.41
CA ASP A 97 18.61 3.42 3.68
C ASP A 97 19.91 4.19 3.91
N THR A 98 19.88 5.11 4.87
CA THR A 98 21.01 5.99 5.20
C THR A 98 22.15 5.27 5.93
N SER A 99 21.97 4.01 6.36
CA SER A 99 23.00 3.25 7.07
C SER A 99 24.02 2.60 6.13
N ASN A 100 23.59 2.18 4.95
CA ASN A 100 24.39 1.53 3.91
C ASN A 100 24.42 2.31 2.59
N GLY A 101 23.53 3.30 2.41
CA GLY A 101 23.39 4.08 1.18
C GLY A 101 22.56 3.38 0.09
N ASP A 102 21.89 2.28 0.41
CA ASP A 102 21.11 1.52 -0.57
C ASP A 102 19.76 2.20 -0.84
N VAL A 103 19.32 2.15 -2.10
CA VAL A 103 17.97 2.58 -2.49
C VAL A 103 17.03 1.38 -2.31
N VAL A 104 16.11 1.52 -1.35
CA VAL A 104 15.21 0.45 -0.90
C VAL A 104 13.90 0.45 -1.69
N TYR A 105 13.46 1.63 -2.12
CA TYR A 105 12.29 1.82 -2.97
C TYR A 105 12.56 2.97 -3.93
N TYR A 106 12.29 2.77 -5.22
CA TYR A 106 12.43 3.81 -6.24
C TYR A 106 11.44 3.60 -7.37
N ILE A 107 10.68 4.63 -7.69
CA ILE A 107 9.88 4.71 -8.91
C ILE A 107 9.72 6.17 -9.33
N HIS A 108 9.68 6.41 -10.63
CA HIS A 108 9.14 7.65 -11.19
C HIS A 108 8.06 7.31 -12.22
N PHE A 109 7.10 8.21 -12.41
CA PHE A 109 6.09 8.09 -13.46
C PHE A 109 5.55 9.45 -13.87
N LEU A 110 5.07 9.53 -15.11
CA LEU A 110 4.40 10.72 -15.62
C LEU A 110 2.94 10.72 -15.15
N PHE A 111 2.45 11.87 -14.70
CA PHE A 111 1.04 12.06 -14.42
C PHE A 111 0.23 12.03 -15.73
N LEU A 112 -0.53 10.96 -15.92
CA LEU A 112 -1.43 10.79 -17.07
C LEU A 112 -2.89 11.06 -16.70
N ASN A 113 -3.30 10.58 -15.52
CA ASN A 113 -4.61 10.85 -14.93
C ASN A 113 -4.61 10.47 -13.45
N PHE A 114 -5.53 11.09 -12.72
CA PHE A 114 -5.68 10.93 -11.28
C PHE A 114 -5.79 9.46 -10.83
N ASN A 115 -6.62 8.65 -11.49
CA ASN A 115 -6.90 7.28 -11.07
C ASN A 115 -5.68 6.35 -11.18
N GLN A 116 -4.89 6.50 -12.23
CA GLN A 116 -3.67 5.72 -12.40
C GLN A 116 -2.62 6.12 -11.36
N SER A 117 -2.41 7.42 -11.16
CA SER A 117 -1.44 7.92 -10.18
C SER A 117 -1.80 7.52 -8.75
N VAL A 118 -3.08 7.58 -8.37
CA VAL A 118 -3.54 7.09 -7.05
C VAL A 118 -3.25 5.60 -6.85
N LYS A 119 -3.30 4.76 -7.88
CA LYS A 119 -2.97 3.33 -7.72
C LYS A 119 -1.50 3.14 -7.37
N ILE A 120 -0.60 3.83 -8.08
CA ILE A 120 0.85 3.75 -7.82
C ILE A 120 1.16 4.28 -6.42
N LEU A 121 0.62 5.46 -6.07
CA LEU A 121 0.80 6.05 -4.75
C LEU A 121 0.25 5.20 -3.61
N LYS A 122 -0.82 4.42 -3.85
CA LYS A 122 -1.34 3.47 -2.85
C LYS A 122 -0.34 2.34 -2.59
N ASP A 123 0.32 1.83 -3.62
CA ASP A 123 1.34 0.79 -3.46
C ASP A 123 2.53 1.32 -2.65
N PHE A 124 2.92 2.59 -2.86
CA PHE A 124 3.89 3.29 -2.03
C PHE A 124 3.47 3.40 -0.56
N LEU A 125 2.24 3.85 -0.28
CA LEU A 125 1.70 3.95 1.07
C LEU A 125 1.66 2.58 1.78
N ILE A 126 1.32 1.51 1.06
CA ILE A 126 1.36 0.13 1.57
C ILE A 126 2.79 -0.26 1.94
N TYR A 127 3.77 0.06 1.07
CA TYR A 127 5.17 -0.21 1.35
C TYR A 127 5.67 0.59 2.57
N LEU A 128 5.36 1.88 2.66
CA LEU A 128 5.69 2.71 3.83
C LEU A 128 5.14 2.11 5.12
N LYS A 129 3.87 1.68 5.09
CA LYS A 129 3.27 1.00 6.23
C LYS A 129 4.11 -0.21 6.62
N SER A 130 4.53 -1.04 5.67
CA SER A 130 5.36 -2.22 5.94
C SER A 130 6.70 -1.91 6.64
N LEU A 131 7.32 -0.75 6.39
CA LEU A 131 8.55 -0.31 7.07
C LEU A 131 8.32 0.02 8.55
N THR A 132 7.13 0.51 8.89
CA THR A 132 6.75 0.85 10.27
C THR A 132 6.35 -0.37 11.09
N ILE A 133 5.94 -1.46 10.45
CA ILE A 133 5.51 -2.69 11.12
C ILE A 133 6.74 -3.32 11.78
N GLN A 134 6.92 -3.01 13.07
CA GLN A 134 7.82 -3.77 13.92
C GLN A 134 7.37 -5.23 13.90
N LYS A 135 8.33 -6.17 13.84
CA LYS A 135 8.02 -7.59 13.98
C LYS A 135 7.33 -7.77 15.33
N LYS A 136 6.01 -8.00 15.33
CA LYS A 136 5.26 -8.29 16.56
C LYS A 136 5.27 -9.80 16.78
N ASN A 137 5.61 -10.23 17.98
CA ASN A 137 5.54 -11.65 18.35
C ASN A 137 4.25 -11.88 19.15
N ILE A 138 3.45 -12.84 18.68
CA ILE A 138 2.22 -13.26 19.32
C ILE A 138 2.38 -14.70 19.83
N LEU A 139 1.94 -14.95 21.06
CA LEU A 139 1.98 -16.27 21.66
C LEU A 139 0.56 -16.85 21.73
N ILE A 140 0.32 -17.97 21.06
CA ILE A 140 -0.95 -18.72 21.15
C ILE A 140 -0.80 -19.82 22.20
N CYS A 141 -1.63 -19.77 23.23
CA CYS A 141 -1.71 -20.82 24.24
C CYS A 141 -2.85 -21.79 23.94
N CYS A 142 -2.53 -23.09 23.97
CA CYS A 142 -3.49 -24.17 23.80
C CYS A 142 -3.25 -25.29 24.83
N SER A 143 -4.17 -26.26 24.92
CA SER A 143 -4.08 -27.43 25.80
C SER A 143 -3.32 -28.61 25.17
N CYS A 144 -3.11 -28.62 23.85
CA CYS A 144 -2.40 -29.72 23.17
C CYS A 144 -1.69 -29.19 21.90
N GLY A 145 -0.36 -29.02 22.01
CA GLY A 145 0.50 -28.27 21.09
C GLY A 145 0.42 -28.60 19.59
N LEU A 146 -0.07 -29.79 19.20
CA LEU A 146 -0.11 -30.21 17.79
C LEU A 146 -1.11 -29.43 16.93
N THR A 147 -2.34 -29.23 17.40
CA THR A 147 -3.37 -28.51 16.61
C THR A 147 -3.16 -26.99 16.62
N SER A 148 -2.54 -26.48 17.68
CA SER A 148 -2.25 -25.05 17.83
C SER A 148 -1.10 -24.58 16.95
N SER A 149 -0.08 -25.41 16.69
CA SER A 149 1.01 -25.02 15.79
C SER A 149 0.52 -24.83 14.35
N LEU A 150 -0.36 -25.72 13.87
CA LEU A 150 -0.97 -25.56 12.55
C LEU A 150 -1.88 -24.32 12.47
N PHE A 151 -2.60 -24.03 13.55
CA PHE A 151 -3.42 -22.81 13.61
C PHE A 151 -2.56 -21.54 13.61
N ALA A 152 -1.46 -21.54 14.38
CA ALA A 152 -0.50 -20.45 14.44
C ALA A 152 0.13 -20.17 13.07
N GLU A 153 0.60 -21.22 12.39
CA GLU A 153 1.18 -21.12 11.04
C GLU A 153 0.18 -20.49 10.05
N LYS A 154 -1.05 -21.00 9.99
CA LYS A 154 -2.09 -20.46 9.10
C LYS A 154 -2.48 -19.03 9.45
N LEU A 155 -2.54 -18.67 10.73
CA LEU A 155 -2.83 -17.30 11.13
C LEU A 155 -1.68 -16.37 10.72
N GLU A 156 -0.42 -16.79 10.91
CA GLU A 156 0.77 -16.05 10.47
C GLU A 156 0.78 -15.84 8.95
N GLU A 157 0.42 -16.85 8.16
CA GLU A 157 0.24 -16.71 6.70
C GLU A 157 -0.82 -15.66 6.33
N ASN A 158 -1.91 -15.56 7.08
CA ASN A 158 -2.94 -14.55 6.83
C ASN A 158 -2.45 -13.13 7.19
N PHE A 159 -1.65 -12.97 8.25
CA PHE A 159 -0.95 -11.71 8.52
C PHE A 159 -0.01 -11.32 7.38
N LYS A 160 0.79 -12.28 6.86
CA LYS A 160 1.69 -12.05 5.72
C LYS A 160 0.94 -11.60 4.47
N LYS A 161 -0.23 -12.20 4.18
CA LYS A 161 -1.11 -11.78 3.06
C LYS A 161 -1.63 -10.35 3.21
N GLN A 162 -1.71 -9.84 4.44
CA GLN A 162 -2.09 -8.46 4.74
C GLN A 162 -0.86 -7.54 4.90
N HIS A 163 0.32 -7.98 4.43
CA HIS A 163 1.60 -7.27 4.53
C HIS A 163 2.00 -6.92 5.97
N MET A 164 1.56 -7.72 6.94
CA MET A 164 1.91 -7.55 8.34
C MET A 164 3.05 -8.49 8.75
N ASN A 165 4.08 -7.91 9.36
CA ASN A 165 5.23 -8.63 9.91
C ASN A 165 4.91 -9.11 11.34
N VAL A 166 4.10 -10.16 11.44
CA VAL A 166 3.77 -10.82 12.71
C VAL A 166 4.40 -12.20 12.72
N HIS A 167 4.98 -12.59 13.85
CA HIS A 167 5.39 -13.96 14.10
C HIS A 167 4.51 -14.57 15.18
N ILE A 168 4.07 -15.81 14.96
CA ILE A 168 3.16 -16.49 15.87
C ILE A 168 3.77 -17.80 16.32
N GLU A 169 3.95 -17.96 17.63
CA GLU A 169 4.39 -19.21 18.23
C GLU A 169 3.24 -19.83 19.03
N ALA A 170 3.12 -21.16 19.01
CA ALA A 170 2.21 -21.89 19.89
C ALA A 170 2.95 -22.40 21.13
N CYS A 171 2.32 -22.30 22.30
CA CYS A 171 2.84 -22.86 23.54
C CYS A 171 1.77 -23.59 24.37
N ASP A 172 2.24 -24.41 25.30
CA ASP A 172 1.41 -25.06 26.29
C ASP A 172 1.14 -24.13 27.48
N ILE A 173 -0.02 -24.28 28.12
CA ILE A 173 -0.43 -23.49 29.29
C ILE A 173 0.61 -23.49 30.42
N HIS A 174 1.29 -24.61 30.65
CA HIS A 174 2.30 -24.74 31.69
C HIS A 174 3.61 -23.99 31.36
N THR A 175 3.84 -23.69 30.09
CA THR A 175 5.04 -22.97 29.61
C THR A 175 4.78 -21.49 29.34
N LEU A 176 3.51 -21.07 29.33
CA LEU A 176 3.08 -19.75 28.90
C LEU A 176 3.75 -18.62 29.70
N ALA A 177 3.69 -18.67 31.04
CA ALA A 177 4.23 -17.61 31.90
C ALA A 177 5.74 -17.39 31.73
N ASN A 178 6.49 -18.46 31.41
CA ASN A 178 7.94 -18.38 31.20
C ASN A 178 8.29 -17.77 29.83
N LYS A 179 7.42 -17.93 28.84
CA LYS A 179 7.65 -17.45 27.47
C LYS A 179 7.09 -16.05 27.23
N SER A 180 6.00 -15.67 27.89
CA SER A 180 5.22 -14.47 27.59
C SER A 180 6.01 -13.16 27.62
N SER A 181 7.11 -13.08 28.37
CA SER A 181 7.94 -11.87 28.50
C SER A 181 8.46 -11.33 27.16
N ASN A 182 8.74 -12.22 26.21
CA ASN A 182 9.30 -11.89 24.89
C ASN A 182 8.24 -11.59 23.83
N TYR A 183 6.96 -11.54 24.23
CA TYR A 183 5.83 -11.40 23.32
C TYR A 183 5.03 -10.15 23.66
N GLU A 184 4.42 -9.57 22.64
CA GLU A 184 3.60 -8.37 22.74
C GLU A 184 2.15 -8.70 23.10
N LEU A 185 1.69 -9.91 22.76
CA LEU A 185 0.31 -10.34 22.95
C LEU A 185 0.21 -11.84 23.19
N VAL A 186 -0.66 -12.23 24.13
CA VAL A 186 -1.05 -13.62 24.37
C VAL A 186 -2.47 -13.87 23.87
N LEU A 187 -2.64 -14.88 23.03
CA LEU A 187 -3.92 -15.40 22.56
C LEU A 187 -4.24 -16.70 23.29
N LEU A 188 -5.40 -16.77 23.94
CA LEU A 188 -5.92 -18.02 24.49
C LEU A 188 -6.90 -18.65 23.49
N THR A 189 -6.68 -19.93 23.17
CA THR A 189 -7.69 -20.69 22.43
C THR A 189 -8.93 -20.95 23.31
N PRO A 190 -10.10 -21.26 22.71
CA PRO A 190 -11.34 -21.47 23.48
C PRO A 190 -11.23 -22.52 24.59
N GLN A 191 -10.38 -23.53 24.38
CA GLN A 191 -10.20 -24.66 25.29
C GLN A 191 -9.50 -24.27 26.60
N VAL A 192 -8.68 -23.21 26.60
CA VAL A 192 -7.87 -22.80 27.76
C VAL A 192 -8.23 -21.40 28.28
N HIS A 193 -9.26 -20.76 27.71
CA HIS A 193 -9.70 -19.43 28.10
C HIS A 193 -9.98 -19.29 29.61
N TYR A 194 -10.50 -20.31 30.27
CA TYR A 194 -10.86 -20.27 31.69
C TYR A 194 -9.66 -20.00 32.61
N TYR A 195 -8.42 -20.21 32.15
CA TYR A 195 -7.21 -19.84 32.87
C TYR A 195 -6.92 -18.33 32.88
N LYS A 196 -7.61 -17.52 32.06
CA LYS A 196 -7.37 -16.09 31.91
C LYS A 196 -7.27 -15.32 33.24
N PRO A 197 -8.19 -15.50 34.23
CA PRO A 197 -8.10 -14.76 35.50
C PRO A 197 -6.82 -15.06 36.28
N GLN A 198 -6.34 -16.31 36.23
CA GLN A 198 -5.10 -16.72 36.88
C GLN A 198 -3.88 -16.17 36.13
N LEU A 199 -3.90 -16.22 34.80
CA LEU A 199 -2.80 -15.73 33.96
C LEU A 199 -2.61 -14.22 34.05
N LEU A 200 -3.69 -13.45 34.19
CA LEU A 200 -3.61 -11.99 34.39
C LEU A 200 -2.91 -11.60 35.70
N GLN A 201 -2.77 -12.51 36.67
CA GLN A 201 -1.99 -12.29 37.90
C GLN A 201 -0.51 -12.63 37.72
N LEU A 202 -0.16 -13.36 36.66
CA LEU A 202 1.18 -13.92 36.43
C LEU A 202 1.91 -13.26 35.26
N ILE A 203 1.18 -12.59 34.36
CA ILE A 203 1.68 -12.08 33.08
C ILE A 203 1.26 -10.63 32.92
N ASP A 204 2.24 -9.74 32.71
CA ASP A 204 2.02 -8.30 32.50
C ASP A 204 1.64 -7.94 31.05
N LYS A 205 1.59 -8.93 30.16
CA LYS A 205 1.22 -8.74 28.74
C LYS A 205 -0.29 -8.81 28.52
N PRO A 206 -0.82 -8.09 27.52
CA PRO A 206 -2.22 -8.22 27.13
C PRO A 206 -2.58 -9.69 26.82
N ILE A 207 -3.70 -10.14 27.38
CA ILE A 207 -4.26 -11.48 27.14
C ILE A 207 -5.64 -11.35 26.52
N ILE A 208 -5.80 -11.86 25.30
CA ILE A 208 -7.09 -11.93 24.61
C ILE A 208 -7.49 -13.37 24.36
N THR A 209 -8.78 -13.58 24.11
CA THR A 209 -9.33 -14.91 23.86
C THR A 209 -9.91 -14.95 22.47
N ILE A 210 -9.53 -15.97 21.71
CA ILE A 210 -10.06 -16.18 20.37
C ILE A 210 -11.52 -16.63 20.51
N PRO A 211 -12.48 -15.97 19.84
CA PRO A 211 -13.87 -16.41 19.88
C PRO A 211 -14.01 -17.85 19.38
N THR A 212 -14.84 -18.65 20.06
CA THR A 212 -14.99 -20.09 19.75
C THR A 212 -15.40 -20.33 18.31
N THR A 213 -16.36 -19.56 17.79
CA THR A 213 -16.82 -19.67 16.41
C THR A 213 -15.71 -19.34 15.41
N ASP A 214 -14.92 -18.30 15.65
CA ASP A 214 -13.85 -17.91 14.73
C ASP A 214 -12.72 -18.93 14.71
N TYR A 215 -12.38 -19.49 15.88
CA TYR A 215 -11.42 -20.58 15.97
C TYR A 215 -11.89 -21.82 15.22
N ALA A 216 -13.15 -22.25 15.45
CA ALA A 216 -13.73 -23.44 14.83
C ALA A 216 -13.89 -23.30 13.30
N CYS A 217 -14.26 -22.11 12.83
CA CYS A 217 -14.49 -21.83 11.41
C CYS A 217 -13.24 -21.31 10.69
N HIS A 218 -12.10 -21.16 11.36
CA HIS A 218 -10.88 -20.55 10.81
C HIS A 218 -11.12 -19.15 10.23
N ASN A 219 -11.91 -18.33 10.92
CA ASN A 219 -12.20 -16.95 10.51
C ASN A 219 -11.03 -16.02 10.85
N TYR A 220 -9.91 -16.19 10.13
CA TYR A 220 -8.66 -15.45 10.40
C TYR A 220 -8.82 -13.95 10.25
N ASN A 221 -9.66 -13.47 9.32
CA ASN A 221 -9.86 -12.04 9.11
C ASN A 221 -10.45 -11.34 10.35
N HIS A 222 -11.44 -11.95 11.00
CA HIS A 222 -12.00 -11.39 12.22
C HIS A 222 -11.00 -11.46 13.38
N ILE A 223 -10.26 -12.57 13.51
CA ILE A 223 -9.23 -12.73 14.54
C ILE A 223 -8.13 -11.66 14.40
N ILE A 224 -7.68 -11.40 13.17
CA ILE A 224 -6.72 -10.35 12.86
C ILE A 224 -7.27 -8.99 13.27
N SER A 225 -8.51 -8.66 12.91
CA SER A 225 -9.12 -7.37 13.31
C SER A 225 -9.19 -7.17 14.82
N ILE A 226 -9.43 -8.26 15.57
CA ILE A 226 -9.39 -8.24 17.03
C ILE A 226 -7.96 -7.95 17.48
N ILE A 227 -6.96 -8.69 16.99
CA ILE A 227 -5.54 -8.50 17.33
C ILE A 227 -5.08 -7.07 17.05
N ASP A 228 -5.42 -6.53 15.88
CA ASP A 228 -5.06 -5.18 15.46
C ASP A 228 -5.59 -4.13 16.44
N SER A 229 -6.80 -4.29 16.97
CA SER A 229 -7.37 -3.38 17.97
C SER A 229 -6.60 -3.32 19.30
N TYR A 230 -5.75 -4.32 19.57
CA TYR A 230 -4.86 -4.35 20.74
C TYR A 230 -3.44 -3.93 20.39
N LEU A 231 -2.91 -4.32 19.22
CA LEU A 231 -1.54 -4.00 18.82
C LEU A 231 -1.36 -2.55 18.32
N LEU A 232 -2.40 -1.93 17.75
CA LEU A 232 -2.33 -0.58 17.16
C LEU A 232 -2.71 0.54 18.15
N LYS A 233 -2.98 0.24 19.42
CA LYS A 233 -3.26 1.27 20.44
C LYS A 233 -2.00 2.02 20.90
N GLU A 234 -0.81 1.56 20.55
CA GLU A 234 0.45 2.13 21.05
C GLU A 234 1.19 3.03 20.04
N ASP A 235 0.74 3.13 18.78
CA ASP A 235 1.50 3.78 17.70
C ASP A 235 0.81 5.01 17.06
N ILE A 236 -0.14 5.68 17.74
CA ILE A 236 -0.72 6.99 17.32
C ILE A 236 -0.84 7.96 18.49
#